data_AF-A0A9X3G6Y2-F1
#
_entry.id   AF-A0A9X3G6Y2-F1
#
_cell.length_a   1.000
_cell.length_b   1.000
_cell.length_c   1.000
_cell.angle_alpha   90.00
_cell.angle_beta   90.00
_cell.angle_gamma   90.00
#
_symmetry.space_group_name_H-M   'P 1'
#
loop_
_entity.id
_entity.type
_entity.pdbx_description
1 polymer ?
#
loop_
_entity_poly.entity_id
_entity_poly.type
_entity_poly.pdbx_seq_one_letter_code
_entity_poly.pdbx_strand_id
1 'polypeptide(L)'
;MTEAPARPQRVAAIDVARAVAIIGVAANHSIDGLLNAGLIPTDHPLEVANSALYLFRMPALAFLLGLFVPRAVARRGAAGYVRERATLMLWLYLLWYLVQSVAELATNDVKNVPREPGAVWRVWEPFAHLWFLPFLILTAVVLAVLRPWQDPARRLLGGGALALVCLLTWGWNPTLFGLTGLSLLVFAAAGSVVGLARLGTWMQGPLWAWTAAGLLGAASLGVLLQADVVPSTLPAEVGLAERALSLGAAVAGTIALLAVSVLLTRVPPLRDLLAAIGRRTLPIYLAHVLVVAGVRVVLVRLGVDQPYVIATLAVLAGVGIPFAVATFTADRPWANWLFDLPPPLSTWAQAAPLPRTAAPSRVAQSPARHRVPARPIPATGTTEP
;
A
#
# COMPACT_ATOMS: atom_id res chain seq x y z
N MET A 1 2.67 2.37 -40.31
CA MET A 1 3.26 2.70 -39.00
C MET A 1 2.20 2.41 -37.95
N THR A 2 2.30 1.27 -37.27
CA THR A 2 1.39 0.92 -36.17
C THR A 2 1.82 1.72 -34.95
N GLU A 3 1.00 2.68 -34.51
CA GLU A 3 1.21 3.39 -33.26
C GLU A 3 1.37 2.38 -32.12
N ALA A 4 2.50 2.49 -31.41
CA ALA A 4 2.68 1.75 -30.17
C ALA A 4 1.54 2.15 -29.20
N PRO A 5 0.87 1.20 -28.54
CA PRO A 5 -0.22 1.52 -27.64
C PRO A 5 0.26 2.50 -26.56
N ALA A 6 -0.40 3.65 -26.47
CA ALA A 6 -0.09 4.70 -25.51
C ALA A 6 0.02 4.10 -24.11
N ARG A 7 1.17 4.30 -23.45
CA ARG A 7 1.34 3.85 -22.06
C ARG A 7 0.23 4.50 -21.22
N PRO A 8 -0.55 3.74 -20.44
CA PRO A 8 -1.64 4.31 -19.66
C PRO A 8 -1.12 5.44 -18.78
N GLN A 9 -1.72 6.63 -18.94
CA GLN A 9 -1.26 7.84 -18.29
C GLN A 9 -1.34 7.68 -16.77
N ARG A 10 -0.19 7.87 -16.10
CA ARG A 10 -0.07 7.71 -14.66
C ARG A 10 -0.82 8.85 -13.97
N VAL A 11 -1.72 8.52 -13.04
CA VAL A 11 -2.54 9.52 -12.34
C VAL A 11 -1.78 10.02 -11.11
N ALA A 12 -1.22 11.23 -11.20
CA ALA A 12 -0.40 11.83 -10.14
C ALA A 12 -1.13 11.87 -8.78
N ALA A 13 -2.45 12.06 -8.79
CA ALA A 13 -3.26 12.12 -7.57
C ALA A 13 -3.17 10.84 -6.71
N ILE A 14 -2.97 9.67 -7.33
CA ILE A 14 -2.80 8.41 -6.60
C ILE A 14 -1.45 8.38 -5.88
N ASP A 15 -0.39 8.89 -6.50
CA ASP A 15 0.91 9.02 -5.83
C ASP A 15 0.88 10.07 -4.74
N VAL A 16 0.21 11.20 -4.97
CA VAL A 16 -0.02 12.21 -3.94
C VAL A 16 -0.75 11.60 -2.74
N ALA A 17 -1.78 10.79 -2.95
CA ALA A 17 -2.48 10.09 -1.86
C ALA A 17 -1.56 9.16 -1.07
N ARG A 18 -0.69 8.42 -1.75
CA ARG A 18 0.33 7.59 -1.09
C ARG A 18 1.33 8.44 -0.30
N ALA A 19 1.69 9.62 -0.79
CA ALA A 19 2.57 10.56 -0.12
C ALA A 19 1.95 11.15 1.14
N VAL A 20 0.70 11.63 1.06
CA VAL A 20 -0.07 12.13 2.21
C VAL A 20 -0.17 11.05 3.28
N ALA A 21 -0.49 9.81 2.89
CA ALA A 21 -0.59 8.70 3.82
C ALA A 21 0.75 8.37 4.51
N ILE A 22 1.87 8.31 3.78
CA ILE A 22 3.18 8.01 4.38
C ILE A 22 3.74 9.15 5.22
N ILE A 23 3.48 10.41 4.83
CA ILE A 23 3.82 11.59 5.66
C ILE A 23 3.01 11.55 6.96
N GLY A 24 1.73 11.17 6.89
CA GLY A 24 0.90 10.96 8.07
C GLY A 24 1.45 9.89 9.02
N VAL A 25 2.08 8.83 8.51
CA VAL A 25 2.76 7.81 9.34
C VAL A 25 4.01 8.38 10.02
N ALA A 26 4.82 9.16 9.29
CA ALA A 26 5.97 9.82 9.89
C ALA A 26 5.55 10.83 10.98
N ALA A 27 4.47 11.59 10.74
CA ALA A 27 3.89 12.50 11.72
C ALA A 27 3.43 11.77 12.98
N ASN A 28 2.78 10.62 12.84
CA ASN A 28 2.40 9.77 13.97
C ASN A 28 3.58 9.45 14.87
N HIS A 29 4.61 8.81 14.32
CA HIS A 29 5.76 8.39 15.13
C HIS A 29 6.55 9.56 15.70
N SER A 30 6.43 10.73 15.09
CA SER A 30 6.98 11.96 15.66
C SER A 30 6.18 12.42 16.88
N ILE A 31 4.85 12.43 16.79
CA ILE A 31 3.95 12.89 17.86
C ILE A 31 3.91 11.86 19.01
N ASP A 32 3.73 10.57 18.71
CA ASP A 32 3.85 9.47 19.68
C ASP A 32 5.21 9.53 20.38
N GLY A 33 6.26 9.90 19.65
CA GLY A 33 7.60 10.07 20.18
C GLY A 33 7.73 11.22 21.19
N LEU A 34 6.99 12.31 21.01
CA LEU A 34 6.91 13.41 21.97
C LEU A 34 6.08 13.02 23.20
N LEU A 35 4.93 12.37 22.97
CA LEU A 35 4.03 11.89 24.03
C LEU A 35 4.76 10.89 24.95
N ASN A 36 5.39 9.87 24.37
CA ASN A 36 6.15 8.86 25.12
C ASN A 36 7.43 9.41 25.76
N ALA A 37 7.85 10.63 25.42
CA ALA A 37 8.96 11.33 26.07
C ALA A 37 8.49 12.26 27.18
N GLY A 38 7.18 12.37 27.43
CA GLY A 38 6.62 13.34 28.37
C GLY A 38 6.80 14.80 27.93
N LEU A 39 7.09 15.04 26.64
CA LEU A 39 7.28 16.38 26.09
C LEU A 39 5.96 17.08 25.75
N ILE A 40 4.88 16.30 25.60
CA ILE A 40 3.52 16.79 25.45
C ILE A 40 2.56 15.93 26.29
N PRO A 41 1.50 16.51 26.87
CA PRO A 41 0.43 15.75 27.49
C PRO A 41 -0.54 15.15 26.44
N THR A 42 -1.43 14.25 26.89
CA THR A 42 -2.41 13.55 26.03
C THR A 42 -3.47 14.46 25.42
N ASP A 43 -3.76 15.60 26.05
CA ASP A 43 -4.72 16.61 25.60
C ASP A 43 -4.08 17.67 24.69
N HIS A 44 -2.77 17.55 24.42
CA HIS A 44 -2.06 18.49 23.54
C HIS A 44 -2.67 18.47 22.12
N PRO A 45 -2.84 19.62 21.44
CA PRO A 45 -3.48 19.68 20.12
C PRO A 45 -2.86 18.78 19.05
N LEU A 46 -1.53 18.57 19.10
CA LEU A 46 -0.85 17.62 18.21
C LEU A 46 -1.33 16.19 18.43
N GLU A 47 -1.49 15.75 19.68
CA GLU A 47 -1.95 14.40 19.98
C GLU A 47 -3.42 14.24 19.63
N VAL A 48 -4.27 15.22 19.97
CA VAL A 48 -5.69 15.21 19.58
C VAL A 48 -5.85 15.06 18.06
N ALA A 49 -5.06 15.80 17.27
CA ALA A 49 -5.03 15.64 15.82
C ALA A 49 -4.49 14.26 15.40
N ASN A 50 -3.43 13.77 16.04
CA ASN A 50 -2.83 12.47 15.74
C ASN A 50 -3.80 11.31 15.99
N SER A 51 -4.52 11.30 17.13
CA SER A 51 -5.51 10.28 17.46
C SER A 51 -6.67 10.28 16.46
N ALA A 52 -7.14 11.46 16.03
CA ALA A 52 -8.17 11.58 14.99
C ALA A 52 -7.70 11.02 13.64
N LEU A 53 -6.45 11.28 13.25
CA LEU A 53 -5.86 10.72 12.03
C LEU A 53 -5.64 9.20 12.12
N TYR A 54 -5.39 8.66 13.32
CA TYR A 54 -5.15 7.24 13.52
C TYR A 54 -6.34 6.37 13.07
N LEU A 55 -7.57 6.87 13.23
CA LEU A 55 -8.80 6.17 12.81
C LEU A 55 -8.81 5.75 11.33
N PHE A 56 -8.19 6.54 10.44
CA PHE A 56 -8.27 6.30 9.00
C PHE A 56 -6.92 6.18 8.31
N ARG A 57 -5.80 6.51 8.96
CA ARG A 57 -4.46 6.43 8.34
C ARG A 57 -4.12 5.02 7.85
N MET A 58 -4.26 4.01 8.71
CA MET A 58 -3.99 2.61 8.35
C MET A 58 -5.04 2.04 7.36
N PRO A 59 -6.35 2.30 7.56
CA PRO A 59 -7.37 2.03 6.54
C PRO A 59 -7.07 2.60 5.16
N ALA A 60 -6.67 3.87 5.07
CA ALA A 60 -6.34 4.54 3.82
C ALA A 60 -5.12 3.90 3.14
N LEU A 61 -4.07 3.55 3.90
CA LEU A 61 -2.91 2.81 3.38
C LEU A 61 -3.29 1.45 2.83
N ALA A 62 -4.11 0.70 3.56
CA ALA A 62 -4.61 -0.61 3.13
C ALA A 62 -5.45 -0.48 1.85
N PHE A 63 -6.35 0.51 1.77
CA PHE A 63 -7.11 0.83 0.57
C PHE A 63 -6.20 1.13 -0.63
N LEU A 64 -5.24 2.05 -0.47
CA LEU A 64 -4.31 2.44 -1.53
C LEU A 64 -3.46 1.27 -2.02
N LEU A 65 -3.02 0.38 -1.14
CA LEU A 65 -2.32 -0.85 -1.50
C LEU A 65 -3.21 -1.76 -2.37
N GLY A 66 -4.46 -1.95 -1.96
CA GLY A 66 -5.43 -2.79 -2.65
C GLY A 66 -5.61 -2.46 -4.13
N LEU A 67 -5.53 -1.17 -4.49
CA LEU A 67 -5.70 -0.66 -5.86
C LEU A 67 -4.76 -1.33 -6.88
N PHE A 68 -3.56 -1.72 -6.47
CA PHE A 68 -2.52 -2.25 -7.35
C PHE A 68 -2.61 -3.78 -7.53
N VAL A 69 -3.33 -4.48 -6.64
CA VAL A 69 -3.38 -5.94 -6.60
C VAL A 69 -3.96 -6.54 -7.89
N PRO A 70 -5.11 -6.08 -8.43
CA PRO A 70 -5.69 -6.67 -9.64
C PRO A 70 -4.73 -6.67 -10.83
N ARG A 71 -4.05 -5.55 -11.07
CA ARG A 71 -3.10 -5.40 -12.18
C ARG A 71 -1.84 -6.25 -11.96
N ALA A 72 -1.36 -6.34 -10.72
CA ALA A 72 -0.20 -7.15 -10.39
C ALA A 72 -0.48 -8.65 -10.59
N VAL A 73 -1.63 -9.13 -10.14
CA VAL A 73 -2.10 -10.52 -10.33
C VAL A 73 -2.34 -10.81 -11.80
N ALA A 74 -2.97 -9.90 -12.57
CA ALA A 74 -3.18 -10.09 -14.01
C ALA A 74 -1.86 -10.24 -14.78
N ARG A 75 -0.82 -9.48 -14.40
CA ARG A 75 0.49 -9.52 -15.07
C ARG A 75 1.30 -10.78 -14.76
N ARG A 76 1.22 -11.31 -13.53
CA ARG A 76 2.16 -12.32 -13.00
C ARG A 76 1.50 -13.64 -12.61
N GLY A 77 0.18 -13.73 -12.67
CA GLY A 77 -0.59 -14.77 -12.00
C GLY A 77 -0.60 -14.59 -10.47
N ALA A 78 -1.53 -15.27 -9.80
CA ALA A 78 -1.67 -15.18 -8.34
C ALA A 78 -0.44 -15.72 -7.61
N ALA A 79 0.07 -16.89 -8.00
CA ALA A 79 1.26 -17.47 -7.38
C ALA A 79 2.51 -16.61 -7.58
N GLY A 80 2.73 -16.09 -8.79
CA GLY A 80 3.84 -15.19 -9.08
C GLY A 80 3.75 -13.88 -8.29
N TYR A 81 2.56 -13.29 -8.19
CA TYR A 81 2.30 -12.10 -7.37
C TYR A 81 2.58 -12.35 -5.88
N VAL A 82 2.03 -13.42 -5.31
CA VAL A 82 2.23 -13.76 -3.89
C VAL A 82 3.70 -14.03 -3.62
N ARG A 83 4.38 -14.80 -4.46
CA ARG A 83 5.80 -15.12 -4.28
C ARG A 83 6.66 -13.87 -4.31
N GLU A 84 6.56 -13.04 -5.35
CA GLU A 84 7.33 -11.79 -5.46
C GLU A 84 7.08 -10.87 -4.25
N ARG A 85 5.81 -10.71 -3.86
CA ARG A 85 5.45 -9.84 -2.75
C ARG A 85 5.92 -10.41 -1.41
N ALA A 86 5.73 -11.70 -1.17
CA ALA A 86 6.14 -12.36 0.06
C ALA A 86 7.66 -12.32 0.25
N THR A 87 8.43 -12.61 -0.80
CA THR A 87 9.91 -12.55 -0.73
C THR A 87 10.40 -11.17 -0.42
N LEU A 88 9.89 -10.14 -1.12
CA LEU A 88 10.30 -8.76 -0.88
C LEU A 88 9.95 -8.31 0.54
N MET A 89 8.71 -8.55 0.97
CA MET A 89 8.29 -8.12 2.32
C MET A 89 9.01 -8.92 3.42
N LEU A 90 9.25 -10.22 3.23
CA LEU A 90 9.98 -11.03 4.21
C LEU A 90 11.45 -10.60 4.30
N TRP A 91 12.11 -10.40 3.16
CA TRP A 91 13.49 -9.88 3.12
C TRP A 91 13.60 -8.54 3.86
N LEU A 92 12.75 -7.58 3.49
CA LEU A 92 12.77 -6.25 4.09
C LEU A 92 12.37 -6.27 5.56
N TYR A 93 11.45 -7.15 5.96
CA TYR A 93 11.09 -7.33 7.36
C TYR A 93 12.30 -7.79 8.16
N LEU A 94 12.96 -8.89 7.75
CA LEU A 94 14.09 -9.43 8.49
C LEU A 94 15.28 -8.46 8.52
N LEU A 95 15.58 -7.81 7.38
CA LEU A 95 16.66 -6.84 7.30
C LEU A 95 16.40 -5.64 8.21
N TRP A 96 15.24 -4.99 8.08
CA TRP A 96 14.95 -3.79 8.86
C TRP A 96 14.64 -4.10 10.32
N TYR A 97 14.12 -5.28 10.62
CA TYR A 97 14.01 -5.76 11.99
C TYR A 97 15.39 -5.82 12.65
N LEU A 98 16.38 -6.40 11.97
CA LEU A 98 17.75 -6.46 12.48
C LEU A 98 18.35 -5.05 12.63
N VAL A 99 18.28 -4.22 11.57
CA VAL A 99 18.82 -2.85 11.58
C VAL A 99 18.22 -2.04 12.73
N GLN A 100 16.90 -2.04 12.86
CA GLN A 100 16.22 -1.28 13.90
C GLN A 100 16.47 -1.87 15.30
N SER A 101 16.50 -3.20 15.45
CA SER A 101 16.78 -3.82 16.76
C SER A 101 18.19 -3.51 17.24
N VAL A 102 19.18 -3.55 16.35
CA VAL A 102 20.58 -3.19 16.66
C VAL A 102 20.67 -1.70 17.01
N ALA A 103 20.03 -0.83 16.23
CA ALA A 103 20.01 0.60 16.53
C ALA A 103 19.36 0.91 17.88
N GLU A 104 18.22 0.28 18.20
CA GLU A 104 17.56 0.45 19.49
C GLU A 104 18.40 -0.07 20.66
N LEU A 105 19.12 -1.19 20.51
CA LEU A 105 20.04 -1.67 21.54
C LEU A 105 21.23 -0.72 21.74
N ALA A 106 21.84 -0.26 20.64
CA ALA A 106 22.98 0.66 20.69
C ALA A 106 22.63 2.03 21.29
N THR A 107 21.35 2.41 21.27
CA THR A 107 20.85 3.69 21.79
C THR A 107 20.12 3.56 23.12
N ASN A 108 20.22 2.43 23.81
CA ASN A 108 19.55 2.18 25.10
C ASN A 108 19.80 3.30 26.13
N ASP A 109 21.02 3.86 26.17
CA ASP A 109 21.41 4.90 27.14
C ASP A 109 20.77 6.28 26.89
N VAL A 110 20.16 6.50 25.73
CA VAL A 110 19.64 7.80 25.31
C VAL A 110 18.15 7.80 24.97
N LYS A 111 17.47 6.66 25.10
CA LYS A 111 16.03 6.52 24.80
C LYS A 111 15.20 6.25 26.05
N ASN A 112 13.90 6.52 25.94
CA ASN A 112 12.97 6.45 27.06
C ASN A 112 12.65 5.01 27.50
N VAL A 113 12.66 4.06 26.57
CA VAL A 113 12.30 2.65 26.82
C VAL A 113 13.43 1.75 26.33
N PRO A 114 14.25 1.20 27.24
CA PRO A 114 15.31 0.25 26.90
C PRO A 114 14.76 -0.98 26.18
N ARG A 115 15.54 -1.50 25.22
CA ARG A 115 15.26 -2.77 24.56
C ARG A 115 16.08 -3.86 25.25
N GLU A 116 15.42 -4.96 25.57
CA GLU A 116 16.05 -6.16 26.10
C GLU A 116 16.93 -6.83 25.01
N PRO A 117 18.18 -7.26 25.32
CA PRO A 117 19.04 -7.93 24.35
C PRO A 117 18.42 -9.17 23.67
N GLY A 118 17.62 -9.95 24.40
CA GLY A 118 16.93 -11.13 23.87
C GLY A 118 15.86 -10.80 22.81
N ALA A 119 15.39 -9.55 22.76
CA ALA A 119 14.35 -9.11 21.83
C ALA A 119 14.79 -9.12 20.36
N VAL A 120 16.08 -9.29 20.04
CA VAL A 120 16.57 -9.43 18.64
C VAL A 120 16.12 -10.76 18.03
N TRP A 121 15.87 -11.77 18.86
CA TRP A 121 15.50 -13.11 18.40
C TRP A 121 13.99 -13.29 18.23
N ARG A 122 13.18 -12.37 18.77
CA ARG A 122 11.71 -12.45 18.75
C ARG A 122 11.11 -11.92 17.44
N VAL A 123 11.63 -12.40 16.30
CA VAL A 123 11.23 -11.97 14.94
C VAL A 123 9.79 -12.35 14.57
N TRP A 124 9.09 -13.10 15.41
CA TRP A 124 7.67 -13.40 15.24
C TRP A 124 6.76 -12.36 15.91
N GLU A 125 7.30 -11.49 16.76
CA GLU A 125 6.55 -10.42 17.43
C GLU A 125 6.51 -9.15 16.54
N PRO A 126 5.34 -8.50 16.44
CA PRO A 126 5.21 -7.16 15.87
C PRO A 126 6.19 -6.20 16.53
N PHE A 127 7.05 -5.58 15.72
CA PHE A 127 8.04 -4.64 16.21
C PHE A 127 7.85 -3.27 15.56
N ALA A 128 7.59 -2.26 16.41
CA ALA A 128 7.39 -0.87 16.01
C ALA A 128 6.38 -0.75 14.86
N HIS A 129 6.73 -0.09 13.75
CA HIS A 129 5.92 -0.04 12.54
C HIS A 129 6.09 -1.30 11.66
N LEU A 130 7.16 -2.08 11.79
CA LEU A 130 7.49 -3.15 10.83
C LEU A 130 6.43 -4.28 10.73
N TRP A 131 5.49 -4.37 11.68
CA TRP A 131 4.36 -5.32 11.64
C TRP A 131 3.52 -5.25 10.36
N PHE A 132 3.48 -4.09 9.70
CA PHE A 132 2.74 -3.95 8.46
C PHE A 132 3.33 -4.80 7.33
N LEU A 133 4.63 -5.11 7.32
CA LEU A 133 5.24 -5.94 6.28
C LEU A 133 4.68 -7.37 6.29
N PRO A 134 4.68 -8.10 7.43
CA PRO A 134 3.96 -9.37 7.55
C PRO A 134 2.48 -9.27 7.17
N PHE A 135 1.78 -8.20 7.58
CA PHE A 135 0.40 -7.94 7.17
C PHE A 135 0.26 -7.81 5.64
N LEU A 136 1.23 -7.19 4.94
CA LEU A 136 1.24 -7.10 3.48
C LEU A 136 1.40 -8.47 2.81
N ILE A 137 2.14 -9.40 3.42
CA ILE A 137 2.24 -10.79 2.96
C ILE A 137 0.88 -11.46 3.07
N LEU A 138 0.25 -11.40 4.24
CA LEU A 138 -1.08 -11.97 4.47
C LEU A 138 -2.11 -11.38 3.49
N THR A 139 -2.13 -10.06 3.34
CA THR A 139 -3.02 -9.36 2.40
C THR A 139 -2.80 -9.83 0.96
N ALA A 140 -1.55 -10.00 0.54
CA ALA A 140 -1.23 -10.52 -0.80
C ALA A 140 -1.80 -11.93 -1.01
N VAL A 141 -1.65 -12.83 -0.03
CA VAL A 141 -2.19 -14.19 -0.09
C VAL A 141 -3.72 -14.16 -0.13
N VAL A 142 -4.36 -13.50 0.83
CA VAL A 142 -5.82 -13.43 0.97
C VAL A 142 -6.47 -12.87 -0.29
N LEU A 143 -5.97 -11.74 -0.80
CA LEU A 143 -6.52 -11.13 -2.00
C LEU A 143 -6.25 -11.97 -3.26
N ALA A 144 -5.09 -12.63 -3.37
CA ALA A 144 -4.78 -13.50 -4.50
C ALA A 144 -5.64 -14.77 -4.55
N VAL A 145 -6.15 -15.24 -3.39
CA VAL A 145 -7.09 -16.36 -3.27
C VAL A 145 -8.53 -15.91 -3.52
N LEU A 146 -9.01 -14.91 -2.76
CA LEU A 146 -10.42 -14.50 -2.80
C LEU A 146 -10.78 -13.76 -4.10
N ARG A 147 -9.87 -12.89 -4.56
CA ARG A 147 -10.00 -12.12 -5.81
C ARG A 147 -11.34 -11.38 -5.94
N PRO A 148 -11.75 -10.56 -4.94
CA PRO A 148 -13.07 -9.92 -4.92
C PRO A 148 -13.34 -8.96 -6.10
N TRP A 149 -12.31 -8.60 -6.87
CA TRP A 149 -12.42 -7.75 -8.05
C TRP A 149 -12.81 -8.50 -9.35
N GLN A 150 -12.74 -9.84 -9.38
CA GLN A 150 -12.89 -10.60 -10.62
C GLN A 150 -14.34 -10.71 -11.10
N ASP A 151 -15.27 -11.03 -10.20
CA ASP A 151 -16.67 -11.24 -10.54
C ASP A 151 -17.61 -10.90 -9.35
N PRO A 152 -18.93 -10.74 -9.58
CA PRO A 152 -19.88 -10.36 -8.54
C PRO A 152 -20.00 -11.37 -7.39
N ALA A 153 -19.89 -12.67 -7.67
CA ALA A 153 -20.00 -13.71 -6.64
C ALA A 153 -18.80 -13.67 -5.69
N ARG A 154 -17.58 -13.54 -6.23
CA ARG A 154 -16.36 -13.33 -5.43
C ARG A 154 -16.39 -12.03 -4.66
N ARG A 155 -16.96 -10.96 -5.23
CA ARG A 155 -17.15 -9.69 -4.53
C ARG A 155 -18.06 -9.86 -3.33
N LEU A 156 -19.20 -10.53 -3.51
CA LEU A 156 -20.17 -10.74 -2.44
C LEU A 156 -19.62 -11.67 -1.36
N LEU A 157 -19.17 -12.87 -1.74
CA LEU A 157 -18.71 -13.87 -0.78
C LEU A 157 -17.36 -13.50 -0.16
N GLY A 158 -16.37 -13.17 -0.99
CA GLY A 158 -15.03 -12.79 -0.52
C GLY A 158 -15.03 -11.44 0.19
N GLY A 159 -15.74 -10.45 -0.35
CA GLY A 159 -15.89 -9.14 0.31
C GLY A 159 -16.69 -9.24 1.60
N GLY A 160 -17.79 -10.00 1.61
CA GLY A 160 -18.60 -10.26 2.81
C GLY A 160 -17.83 -10.99 3.90
N ALA A 161 -17.06 -12.02 3.55
CA ALA A 161 -16.17 -12.71 4.50
C ALA A 161 -15.12 -11.76 5.11
N LEU A 162 -14.51 -10.89 4.31
CA LEU A 162 -13.54 -9.91 4.81
C LEU A 162 -14.18 -8.80 5.64
N ALA A 163 -15.42 -8.40 5.33
CA ALA A 163 -16.19 -7.48 6.17
C ALA A 163 -16.52 -8.12 7.52
N LEU A 164 -16.88 -9.41 7.54
CA LEU A 164 -17.09 -10.15 8.78
C LEU A 164 -15.80 -10.26 9.59
N VAL A 165 -14.67 -10.65 8.96
CA VAL A 165 -13.35 -10.65 9.61
C VAL A 165 -13.04 -9.27 10.18
N CYS A 166 -13.31 -8.20 9.44
CA CYS A 166 -13.11 -6.84 9.91
C CYS A 166 -13.89 -6.55 11.19
N LEU A 167 -15.19 -6.87 11.23
CA LEU A 167 -16.01 -6.65 12.41
C LEU A 167 -15.59 -7.55 13.58
N LEU A 168 -15.23 -8.81 13.34
CA LEU A 168 -14.85 -9.73 14.41
C LEU A 168 -13.48 -9.42 15.02
N THR A 169 -12.56 -8.86 14.21
CA THR A 169 -11.17 -8.58 14.62
C THR A 169 -10.91 -7.09 14.91
N TRP A 170 -11.92 -6.23 14.84
CA TRP A 170 -11.77 -4.82 15.19
C TRP A 170 -11.42 -4.68 16.68
N GLY A 171 -10.30 -4.01 16.98
CA GLY A 171 -9.77 -3.91 18.34
C GLY A 171 -8.99 -5.16 18.80
N TRP A 172 -9.07 -6.28 18.06
CA TRP A 172 -8.28 -7.49 18.34
C TRP A 172 -7.01 -7.52 17.51
N ASN A 173 -5.88 -7.18 18.15
CA ASN A 173 -4.59 -7.05 17.48
C ASN A 173 -3.53 -7.92 18.18
N PRO A 174 -3.49 -9.23 17.89
CA PRO A 174 -2.53 -10.14 18.51
C PRO A 174 -1.10 -9.80 18.11
N THR A 175 -0.16 -10.08 19.01
CA THR A 175 1.28 -9.88 18.81
C THR A 175 1.93 -11.05 18.05
N LEU A 176 1.28 -11.51 16.99
CA LEU A 176 1.72 -12.63 16.16
C LEU A 176 1.99 -12.18 14.73
N PHE A 177 3.03 -12.77 14.12
CA PHE A 177 3.49 -12.48 12.78
C PHE A 177 2.35 -12.49 11.75
N GLY A 178 2.06 -11.33 11.16
CA GLY A 178 1.07 -11.15 10.10
C GLY A 178 -0.38 -11.06 10.57
N LEU A 179 -0.69 -11.29 11.85
CA LEU A 179 -2.05 -11.22 12.39
C LEU A 179 -2.40 -9.85 13.00
N THR A 180 -1.44 -8.94 13.15
CA THR A 180 -1.74 -7.55 13.52
C THR A 180 -2.46 -6.84 12.37
N GLY A 181 -3.60 -6.21 12.67
CA GLY A 181 -4.37 -5.43 11.69
C GLY A 181 -5.23 -6.25 10.72
N LEU A 182 -5.71 -7.44 11.11
CA LEU A 182 -6.65 -8.23 10.28
C LEU A 182 -7.88 -7.42 9.84
N SER A 183 -8.32 -6.48 10.66
CA SER A 183 -9.41 -5.55 10.34
C SER A 183 -9.16 -4.71 9.09
N LEU A 184 -7.90 -4.49 8.71
CA LEU A 184 -7.52 -3.71 7.54
C LEU A 184 -7.76 -4.43 6.21
N LEU A 185 -7.96 -5.76 6.22
CA LEU A 185 -8.15 -6.56 5.00
C LEU A 185 -9.37 -6.09 4.18
N VAL A 186 -10.43 -5.61 4.83
CA VAL A 186 -11.62 -5.11 4.12
C VAL A 186 -11.31 -3.85 3.30
N PHE A 187 -10.43 -2.97 3.79
CA PHE A 187 -10.03 -1.76 3.07
C PHE A 187 -9.15 -2.11 1.87
N ALA A 188 -8.21 -3.04 2.03
CA ALA A 188 -7.43 -3.57 0.92
C ALA A 188 -8.30 -4.27 -0.13
N ALA A 189 -9.33 -5.01 0.31
CA ALA A 189 -10.32 -5.61 -0.60
C ALA A 189 -11.12 -4.54 -1.34
N ALA A 190 -11.63 -3.51 -0.65
CA ALA A 190 -12.33 -2.39 -1.25
C ALA A 190 -11.45 -1.68 -2.30
N GLY A 191 -10.18 -1.42 -1.97
CA GLY A 191 -9.20 -0.89 -2.91
C GLY A 191 -9.02 -1.78 -4.14
N SER A 192 -8.94 -3.10 -3.96
CA SER A 192 -8.82 -4.03 -5.09
C SER A 192 -10.07 -4.07 -5.99
N VAL A 193 -11.27 -3.95 -5.41
CA VAL A 193 -12.54 -3.91 -6.14
C VAL A 193 -12.71 -2.60 -6.92
N VAL A 194 -12.26 -1.49 -6.35
CA VAL A 194 -12.21 -0.20 -7.07
C VAL A 194 -11.17 -0.29 -8.18
N GLY A 195 -9.95 -0.67 -7.86
CA GLY A 195 -8.84 -0.83 -8.78
C GLY A 195 -8.25 0.50 -9.28
N LEU A 196 -6.99 0.44 -9.73
CA LEU A 196 -6.23 1.62 -10.16
C LEU A 196 -6.89 2.42 -11.28
N ALA A 197 -7.46 1.74 -12.29
CA ALA A 197 -8.03 2.40 -13.47
C ALA A 197 -9.27 3.23 -13.11
N ARG A 198 -10.20 2.66 -12.33
CA ARG A 198 -11.45 3.32 -11.94
C ARG A 198 -11.21 4.49 -10.98
N LEU A 199 -10.36 4.31 -9.96
CA LEU A 199 -10.03 5.43 -9.09
C LEU A 199 -9.30 6.53 -9.88
N GLY A 200 -8.41 6.15 -10.80
CA GLY A 200 -7.69 7.08 -11.65
C GLY A 200 -8.62 7.93 -12.52
N THR A 201 -9.67 7.36 -13.11
CA THR A 201 -10.66 8.12 -13.88
C THR A 201 -11.51 9.03 -12.98
N TRP A 202 -11.94 8.56 -11.81
CA TRP A 202 -12.67 9.38 -10.85
C TRP A 202 -11.86 10.58 -10.37
N MET A 203 -10.57 10.40 -10.08
CA MET A 203 -9.68 11.48 -9.61
C MET A 203 -9.37 12.53 -10.69
N GLN A 204 -9.65 12.24 -11.97
CA GLN A 204 -9.58 13.21 -13.07
C GLN A 204 -10.93 13.91 -13.32
N GLY A 205 -11.97 13.53 -12.58
CA GLY A 205 -13.27 14.17 -12.61
C GLY A 205 -13.24 15.62 -12.10
N PRO A 206 -14.40 16.29 -12.05
CA PRO A 206 -14.47 17.69 -11.69
C PRO A 206 -14.08 17.93 -10.23
N LEU A 207 -13.35 19.03 -9.97
CA LEU A 207 -12.83 19.34 -8.63
C LEU A 207 -13.93 19.53 -7.59
N TRP A 208 -15.04 20.14 -8.00
CA TRP A 208 -16.15 20.42 -7.09
C TRP A 208 -16.69 19.13 -6.48
N ALA A 209 -16.69 18.02 -7.24
CA ALA A 209 -17.16 16.72 -6.74
C ALA A 209 -16.23 16.16 -5.66
N TRP A 210 -14.92 16.28 -5.86
CA TRP A 210 -13.93 15.90 -4.83
C TRP A 210 -13.92 16.85 -3.64
N THR A 211 -14.18 18.13 -3.86
CA THR A 211 -14.33 19.11 -2.78
C THR A 211 -15.56 18.78 -1.93
N ALA A 212 -16.71 18.52 -2.57
CA ALA A 212 -17.93 18.12 -1.89
C ALA A 212 -17.76 16.79 -1.15
N ALA A 213 -17.15 15.77 -1.78
CA ALA A 213 -16.86 14.49 -1.15
C ALA A 213 -15.90 14.64 0.04
N GLY A 214 -14.89 15.51 -0.08
CA GLY A 214 -13.94 15.81 0.99
C GLY A 214 -14.59 16.52 2.16
N LEU A 215 -15.43 17.54 1.91
CA LEU A 215 -16.20 18.25 2.94
C LEU A 215 -17.19 17.31 3.63
N LEU A 216 -17.91 16.48 2.88
CA LEU A 216 -18.82 15.49 3.44
C LEU A 216 -18.05 14.46 4.28
N GLY A 217 -16.94 13.92 3.78
CA GLY A 217 -16.09 12.99 4.52
C GLY A 217 -15.52 13.60 5.80
N ALA A 218 -15.05 14.85 5.75
CA ALA A 218 -14.53 15.57 6.91
C ALA A 218 -15.63 15.88 7.94
N ALA A 219 -16.81 16.31 7.49
CA ALA A 219 -17.96 16.58 8.36
C ALA A 219 -18.46 15.29 9.03
N SER A 220 -18.61 14.20 8.26
CA SER A 220 -18.97 12.89 8.80
C SER A 220 -17.95 12.37 9.80
N LEU A 221 -16.65 12.53 9.51
CA LEU A 221 -15.59 12.20 10.47
C LEU A 221 -15.72 13.05 11.74
N GLY A 222 -15.91 14.36 11.62
CA GLY A 222 -16.08 15.27 12.77
C GLY A 222 -17.26 14.91 13.67
N VAL A 223 -18.39 14.50 13.08
CA VAL A 223 -19.57 14.01 13.83
C VAL A 223 -19.27 12.67 14.49
N LEU A 224 -18.65 11.72 13.78
CA LEU A 224 -18.34 10.39 14.32
C LEU A 224 -17.27 10.44 15.42
N LEU A 225 -16.38 11.42 15.39
CA LEU A 225 -15.40 11.68 16.45
C LEU A 225 -16.06 12.12 17.78
N GLN A 226 -17.34 12.49 17.78
CA GLN A 226 -18.10 12.76 19.01
C GLN A 226 -18.61 11.47 19.70
N ALA A 227 -18.48 10.32 19.05
CA ALA A 227 -18.79 9.01 19.61
C ALA A 227 -17.50 8.30 20.06
N ASP A 228 -17.64 7.21 20.81
CA ASP A 228 -16.54 6.36 21.30
C ASP A 228 -15.90 5.50 20.19
N VAL A 229 -15.44 6.15 19.12
CA VAL A 229 -14.77 5.49 18.00
C VAL A 229 -13.33 5.13 18.33
N VAL A 230 -12.90 3.94 17.92
CA VAL A 230 -11.59 3.39 18.23
C VAL A 230 -10.87 2.95 16.95
N PRO A 231 -9.59 3.33 16.76
CA PRO A 231 -8.79 2.85 15.63
C PRO A 231 -8.74 1.33 15.56
N SER A 232 -8.85 0.78 14.35
CA SER A 232 -9.03 -0.66 14.15
C SER A 232 -7.84 -1.52 14.61
N THR A 233 -6.66 -0.89 14.69
CA THR A 233 -5.38 -1.51 15.09
C THR A 233 -5.00 -1.24 16.54
N LEU A 234 -5.80 -0.47 17.29
CA LEU A 234 -5.58 -0.24 18.71
C LEU A 234 -6.20 -1.40 19.50
N PRO A 235 -5.44 -2.13 20.36
CA PRO A 235 -6.01 -3.15 21.22
C PRO A 235 -7.06 -2.57 22.18
N ALA A 236 -8.31 -2.98 22.03
CA ALA A 236 -9.41 -2.54 22.88
C ALA A 236 -10.59 -3.52 22.82
N GLU A 237 -11.32 -3.66 23.92
CA GLU A 237 -12.62 -4.31 23.92
C GLU A 237 -13.67 -3.33 23.41
N VAL A 238 -14.20 -3.60 22.21
CA VAL A 238 -15.11 -2.68 21.51
C VAL A 238 -16.42 -3.42 21.21
N GLY A 239 -17.57 -2.82 21.50
CA GLY A 239 -18.88 -3.36 21.17
C GLY A 239 -19.20 -3.28 19.68
N LEU A 240 -20.26 -3.96 19.22
CA LEU A 240 -20.58 -4.04 17.79
C LEU A 240 -20.95 -2.67 17.19
N ALA A 241 -21.64 -1.82 17.95
CA ALA A 241 -22.05 -0.50 17.50
C ALA A 241 -20.83 0.42 17.30
N GLU A 242 -19.91 0.43 18.27
CA GLU A 242 -18.69 1.22 18.24
C GLU A 242 -17.77 0.76 17.10
N ARG A 243 -17.70 -0.56 16.83
CA ARG A 243 -16.98 -1.09 15.65
C ARG A 243 -17.58 -0.56 14.34
N ALA A 244 -18.91 -0.53 14.22
CA ALA A 244 -19.58 -0.03 13.03
C ALA A 244 -19.36 1.49 12.84
N LEU A 245 -19.45 2.27 13.93
CA LEU A 245 -19.16 3.71 13.91
C LEU A 245 -17.70 3.98 13.56
N SER A 246 -16.77 3.21 14.12
CA SER A 246 -15.33 3.31 13.85
C SER A 246 -15.00 2.96 12.39
N LEU A 247 -15.66 1.94 11.82
CA LEU A 247 -15.58 1.63 10.39
C LEU A 247 -16.10 2.79 9.54
N GLY A 248 -17.23 3.39 9.93
CA GLY A 248 -17.75 4.60 9.28
C GLY A 248 -16.75 5.75 9.29
N ALA A 249 -16.11 6.00 10.44
CA ALA A 249 -15.10 7.05 10.61
C ALA A 249 -13.86 6.78 9.75
N ALA A 250 -13.39 5.54 9.72
CA ALA A 250 -12.29 5.11 8.88
C ALA A 250 -12.57 5.33 7.38
N VAL A 251 -13.79 5.00 6.92
CA VAL A 251 -14.22 5.24 5.52
C VAL A 251 -14.31 6.74 5.23
N ALA A 252 -14.95 7.51 6.10
CA ALA A 252 -15.10 8.96 5.95
C ALA A 252 -13.75 9.68 5.87
N GLY A 253 -12.82 9.34 6.78
CA GLY A 253 -11.47 9.87 6.77
C GLY A 253 -10.65 9.43 5.56
N THR A 254 -10.83 8.20 5.07
CA THR A 254 -10.19 7.74 3.83
C THR A 254 -10.67 8.55 2.62
N ILE A 255 -11.98 8.83 2.52
CA ILE A 255 -12.55 9.68 1.46
C ILE A 255 -11.99 11.11 1.55
N ALA A 256 -11.94 11.68 2.74
CA ALA A 256 -11.37 13.01 2.98
C ALA A 256 -9.89 13.07 2.55
N LEU A 257 -9.08 12.06 2.88
CA LEU A 257 -7.68 11.96 2.45
C LEU A 257 -7.55 11.91 0.93
N LEU A 258 -8.37 11.12 0.24
CA LEU A 258 -8.36 11.05 -1.23
C LEU A 258 -8.76 12.39 -1.85
N ALA A 259 -9.77 13.06 -1.31
CA ALA A 259 -10.19 14.39 -1.75
C ALA A 259 -9.09 15.44 -1.59
N VAL A 260 -8.45 15.50 -0.41
CA VAL A 260 -7.29 16.36 -0.16
C VAL A 260 -6.19 16.07 -1.17
N SER A 261 -5.93 14.80 -1.46
CA SER A 261 -4.90 14.40 -2.43
C SER A 261 -5.19 14.90 -3.84
N VAL A 262 -6.45 14.93 -4.27
CA VAL A 262 -6.87 15.56 -5.54
C VAL A 262 -6.64 17.07 -5.49
N LEU A 263 -7.03 17.74 -4.41
CA LEU A 263 -6.85 19.19 -4.25
C LEU A 263 -5.37 19.59 -4.29
N LEU A 264 -4.49 18.83 -3.64
CA LEU A 264 -3.05 19.06 -3.64
C LEU A 264 -2.42 18.94 -5.04
N THR A 265 -3.06 18.24 -5.97
CA THR A 265 -2.58 18.20 -7.37
C THR A 265 -2.71 19.53 -8.12
N ARG A 266 -3.48 20.49 -7.58
CA ARG A 266 -3.71 21.81 -8.19
C ARG A 266 -2.53 22.75 -8.07
N VAL A 267 -1.57 22.44 -7.22
CA VAL A 267 -0.34 23.20 -7.05
C VAL A 267 0.79 22.39 -7.71
N PRO A 268 1.21 22.68 -8.96
CA PRO A 268 2.16 21.85 -9.70
C PRO A 268 3.46 21.50 -8.96
N PRO A 269 4.17 22.44 -8.29
CA PRO A 269 5.40 22.06 -7.58
C PRO A 269 5.13 21.10 -6.42
N LEU A 270 4.02 21.31 -5.69
CA LEU A 270 3.61 20.45 -4.59
C LEU A 270 3.16 19.07 -5.09
N ARG A 271 2.41 19.03 -6.19
CA ARG A 271 2.02 17.80 -6.89
C ARG A 271 3.25 16.97 -7.24
N ASP A 272 4.25 17.59 -7.86
CA ASP A 272 5.42 16.86 -8.38
C ASP A 272 6.30 16.34 -7.24
N LEU A 273 6.48 17.14 -6.18
CA LEU A 273 7.17 16.74 -4.95
C LEU A 273 6.45 15.58 -4.26
N LEU A 274 5.16 15.73 -3.96
CA LEU A 274 4.36 14.69 -3.30
C LEU A 274 4.28 13.43 -4.17
N ALA A 275 4.09 13.55 -5.48
CA ALA A 275 4.12 12.40 -6.37
C ALA A 275 5.49 11.69 -6.36
N ALA A 276 6.60 12.41 -6.21
CA ALA A 276 7.92 11.82 -6.06
C ALA A 276 8.06 11.03 -4.75
N ILE A 277 7.60 11.59 -3.63
CA ILE A 277 7.55 10.94 -2.33
C ILE A 277 6.66 9.68 -2.41
N GLY A 278 5.48 9.80 -3.00
CA GLY A 278 4.51 8.72 -3.17
C GLY A 278 4.97 7.56 -4.04
N ARG A 279 5.94 7.79 -4.95
CA ARG A 279 6.61 6.71 -5.69
C ARG A 279 7.55 5.88 -4.81
N ARG A 280 8.07 6.45 -3.72
CA ARG A 280 9.08 5.87 -2.82
C ARG A 280 8.57 5.66 -1.40
N THR A 281 7.29 5.31 -1.23
CA THR A 281 6.72 5.11 0.12
C THR A 281 7.37 3.99 0.92
N LEU A 282 7.82 2.90 0.28
CA LEU A 282 8.39 1.75 0.99
C LEU A 282 9.72 2.07 1.69
N PRO A 283 10.72 2.70 1.03
CA PRO A 283 11.92 3.16 1.73
C PRO A 283 11.65 4.09 2.92
N ILE A 284 10.74 5.05 2.73
CA ILE A 284 10.33 5.98 3.80
C ILE A 284 9.69 5.18 4.94
N TYR A 285 8.77 4.28 4.62
CA TYR A 285 8.14 3.40 5.59
C TYR A 285 9.17 2.64 6.43
N LEU A 286 10.20 2.08 5.82
CA LEU A 286 11.17 1.26 6.53
C LEU A 286 12.03 2.10 7.50
N ALA A 287 12.52 3.25 7.06
CA ALA A 287 13.55 3.99 7.78
C ALA A 287 13.06 5.14 8.67
N HIS A 288 11.84 5.64 8.48
CA HIS A 288 11.41 6.91 9.10
C HIS A 288 11.46 6.90 10.63
N VAL A 289 11.08 5.82 11.32
CA VAL A 289 11.08 5.79 12.80
C VAL A 289 12.48 6.01 13.36
N LEU A 290 13.50 5.39 12.78
CA LEU A 290 14.89 5.57 13.20
C LEU A 290 15.32 7.04 13.07
N VAL A 291 14.97 7.66 11.95
CA VAL A 291 15.31 9.06 11.68
C VAL A 291 14.53 10.02 12.60
N VAL A 292 13.21 9.82 12.72
CA VAL A 292 12.32 10.61 13.58
C VAL A 292 12.79 10.56 15.04
N ALA A 293 13.08 9.36 15.55
CA ALA A 293 13.58 9.19 16.92
C ALA A 293 14.95 9.85 17.10
N GLY A 294 15.89 9.65 16.18
CA GLY A 294 17.22 10.25 16.22
C GLY A 294 17.18 11.78 16.21
N VAL A 295 16.39 12.38 15.30
CA VAL A 295 16.23 13.83 15.21
C VAL A 295 15.62 14.41 16.48
N ARG A 296 14.59 13.76 17.05
CA ARG A 296 14.02 14.18 18.33
C ARG A 296 15.10 14.20 19.43
N VAL A 297 15.86 13.12 19.59
CA VAL A 297 16.91 13.01 20.61
C VAL A 297 17.94 14.13 20.44
N VAL A 298 18.40 14.38 19.21
CA VAL A 298 19.36 15.45 18.92
C VAL A 298 18.78 16.83 19.26
N LEU A 299 17.56 17.14 18.82
CA LEU A 299 16.93 18.44 19.07
C LEU A 299 16.73 18.71 20.57
N VAL A 300 16.25 17.72 21.31
CA VAL A 300 16.07 17.83 22.78
C VAL A 300 17.42 18.04 23.47
N ARG A 301 18.48 17.34 23.04
CA ARG A 301 19.85 17.53 23.58
C ARG A 301 20.44 18.90 23.25
N LEU A 302 20.03 19.50 22.13
CA LEU A 302 20.38 20.88 21.77
C LEU A 302 19.54 21.92 22.54
N GLY A 303 18.65 21.50 23.44
CA GLY A 303 17.81 22.39 24.23
C GLY A 303 16.57 22.91 23.49
N VAL A 304 16.20 22.31 22.36
CA VAL A 304 14.92 22.63 21.69
C VAL A 304 13.79 21.98 22.49
N ASP A 305 12.90 22.79 23.03
CA ASP A 305 11.76 22.39 23.87
C ASP A 305 10.41 22.51 23.16
N GLN A 306 10.32 23.34 22.11
CA GLN A 306 9.08 23.60 21.37
C GLN A 306 8.57 22.36 20.61
N PRO A 307 7.43 21.73 21.03
CA PRO A 307 6.97 20.47 20.46
C PRO A 307 6.65 20.53 18.96
N TYR A 308 6.08 21.64 18.50
CA TYR A 308 5.77 21.86 17.08
C TYR A 308 7.03 21.90 16.21
N VAL A 309 8.11 22.49 16.72
CA VAL A 309 9.40 22.56 16.01
C VAL A 309 10.01 21.17 15.91
N ILE A 310 10.06 20.44 17.04
CA ILE A 310 10.59 19.08 17.08
C ILE A 310 9.79 18.17 16.14
N ALA A 311 8.45 18.22 16.21
CA ALA A 311 7.59 17.39 15.37
C ALA A 311 7.80 17.69 13.87
N THR A 312 7.82 18.97 13.51
CA THR A 312 7.97 19.38 12.11
C THR A 312 9.32 18.95 11.55
N LEU A 313 10.41 19.24 12.26
CA LEU A 313 11.77 18.88 11.81
C LEU A 313 11.96 17.37 11.75
N ALA A 314 11.44 16.62 12.72
CA ALA A 314 11.50 15.16 12.72
C ALA A 314 10.71 14.55 11.55
N VAL A 315 9.53 15.09 11.20
CA VAL A 315 8.76 14.63 10.01
C VAL A 315 9.51 14.96 8.72
N LEU A 316 9.99 16.19 8.57
CA LEU A 316 10.74 16.62 7.38
C LEU A 316 11.99 15.74 7.17
N ALA A 317 12.75 15.48 8.22
CA ALA A 317 13.91 14.60 8.17
C ALA A 317 13.50 13.13 7.96
N GLY A 318 12.48 12.66 8.67
CA GLY A 318 11.96 11.29 8.61
C GLY A 318 11.43 10.90 7.23
N VAL A 319 10.98 11.86 6.44
CA VAL A 319 10.59 11.67 5.03
C VAL A 319 11.76 11.96 4.09
N GLY A 320 12.43 13.09 4.28
CA GLY A 320 13.47 13.61 3.39
C GLY A 320 14.73 12.74 3.34
N ILE A 321 15.23 12.29 4.50
CA ILE A 321 16.44 11.47 4.57
C ILE A 321 16.21 10.10 3.90
N PRO A 322 15.19 9.29 4.26
CA PRO A 322 14.94 8.04 3.56
C PRO A 322 14.66 8.22 2.07
N PHE A 323 13.96 9.30 1.68
CA PHE A 323 13.74 9.62 0.26
C PHE A 323 15.05 9.87 -0.49
N ALA A 324 15.97 10.66 0.10
CA ALA A 324 17.28 10.95 -0.47
C ALA A 324 18.14 9.68 -0.55
N VAL A 325 18.23 8.91 0.54
CA VAL A 325 18.97 7.64 0.58
C VAL A 325 18.41 6.68 -0.47
N ALA A 326 17.10 6.48 -0.55
CA ALA A 326 16.49 5.61 -1.55
C ALA A 326 16.74 6.05 -2.99
N THR A 327 16.78 7.37 -3.23
CA THR A 327 17.11 7.92 -4.55
C THR A 327 18.57 7.68 -4.89
N PHE A 328 19.47 7.80 -3.91
CA PHE A 328 20.88 7.48 -4.07
C PHE A 328 21.12 5.98 -4.29
N THR A 329 20.46 5.10 -3.56
CA THR A 329 20.71 3.65 -3.66
C THR A 329 20.04 2.98 -4.85
N ALA A 330 19.03 3.60 -5.48
CA ALA A 330 18.20 2.98 -6.52
C ALA A 330 19.00 2.37 -7.69
N ASP A 331 20.00 3.10 -8.20
CA ASP A 331 20.78 2.70 -9.37
C ASP A 331 22.13 2.04 -8.99
N ARG A 332 22.29 1.65 -7.72
CA ARG A 332 23.54 1.13 -7.16
C ARG A 332 23.33 -0.32 -6.68
N PRO A 333 23.75 -1.34 -7.44
CA PRO A 333 23.55 -2.75 -7.07
C PRO A 333 24.15 -3.16 -5.72
N TRP A 334 25.18 -2.45 -5.26
CA TRP A 334 25.81 -2.68 -3.97
C TRP A 334 25.01 -2.12 -2.78
N ALA A 335 23.98 -1.31 -3.02
CA ALA A 335 23.19 -0.64 -1.98
C ALA A 335 21.67 -0.80 -2.13
N ASN A 336 21.18 -1.15 -3.32
CA ASN A 336 19.74 -1.26 -3.60
C ASN A 336 19.03 -2.31 -2.73
N TRP A 337 19.75 -3.35 -2.28
CA TRP A 337 19.28 -4.41 -1.39
C TRP A 337 18.75 -3.88 -0.05
N LEU A 338 19.09 -2.65 0.32
CA LEU A 338 18.56 -1.98 1.51
C LEU A 338 17.04 -1.74 1.43
N PHE A 339 16.50 -1.56 0.22
CA PHE A 339 15.09 -1.26 -0.01
C PHE A 339 14.42 -2.14 -1.08
N ASP A 340 15.17 -3.05 -1.69
CA ASP A 340 14.71 -4.01 -2.69
C ASP A 340 15.35 -5.38 -2.47
N LEU A 341 14.99 -6.37 -3.28
CA LEU A 341 15.61 -7.70 -3.24
C LEU A 341 17.05 -7.66 -3.76
N PRO A 342 18.00 -8.34 -3.09
CA PRO A 342 19.32 -8.56 -3.66
C PRO A 342 19.23 -9.43 -4.93
N PRO A 343 20.20 -9.34 -5.86
CA PRO A 343 20.10 -9.97 -7.17
C PRO A 343 19.71 -11.46 -7.17
N PRO A 344 20.29 -12.33 -6.30
CA PRO A 344 19.92 -13.75 -6.27
C PRO A 344 18.45 -13.99 -5.92
N LEU A 345 17.92 -13.25 -4.94
CA LEU A 345 16.52 -13.35 -4.52
C LEU A 345 15.58 -12.74 -5.57
N SER A 346 16.01 -11.69 -6.26
CA SER A 346 15.22 -11.06 -7.31
C SER A 346 14.96 -12.02 -8.48
N THR A 347 15.97 -12.78 -8.91
CA THR A 347 15.86 -13.78 -9.98
C THR A 347 14.92 -14.91 -9.58
N TRP A 348 15.05 -15.43 -8.35
CA TRP A 348 14.17 -16.47 -7.83
C TRP A 348 12.72 -16.00 -7.73
N ALA A 349 12.50 -14.80 -7.19
CA ALA A 349 11.17 -14.22 -7.02
C ALA A 349 10.47 -14.02 -8.37
N GLN A 350 11.21 -13.70 -9.43
CA GLN A 350 10.69 -13.44 -10.77
C GLN A 350 10.57 -14.68 -11.67
N ALA A 351 11.22 -15.80 -11.33
CA ALA A 351 11.24 -17.04 -12.13
C ALA A 351 9.90 -17.82 -12.21
N ALA A 352 8.75 -17.16 -12.08
CA ALA A 352 7.45 -17.84 -12.02
C ALA A 352 7.08 -18.20 -13.45
N PRO A 353 6.53 -19.40 -13.71
CA PRO A 353 6.09 -19.72 -15.04
C PRO A 353 5.02 -18.70 -15.44
N LEU A 354 5.30 -17.95 -16.51
CA LEU A 354 4.27 -17.22 -17.23
C LEU A 354 3.16 -18.22 -17.55
N PRO A 355 1.86 -17.85 -17.43
CA PRO A 355 0.79 -18.71 -17.90
C PRO A 355 1.15 -19.13 -19.32
N ARG A 356 1.28 -20.44 -19.58
CA ARG A 356 1.38 -20.95 -20.94
C ARG A 356 0.14 -20.42 -21.66
N THR A 357 0.32 -19.40 -22.50
CA THR A 357 -0.67 -19.07 -23.52
C THR A 357 -0.92 -20.38 -24.23
N ALA A 358 -2.15 -20.89 -24.16
CA ALA A 358 -2.53 -22.08 -24.88
C ALA A 358 -1.97 -21.94 -26.30
N ALA A 359 -1.10 -22.88 -26.70
CA ALA A 359 -0.58 -22.88 -28.05
C ALA A 359 -1.79 -22.77 -28.99
N PRO A 360 -1.76 -21.91 -30.02
CA PRO A 360 -2.84 -21.86 -30.98
C PRO A 360 -3.08 -23.31 -31.43
N SER A 361 -4.30 -23.79 -31.21
CA SER A 361 -4.70 -25.11 -31.65
C SER A 361 -4.26 -25.22 -33.10
N ARG A 362 -3.38 -26.18 -33.38
CA ARG A 362 -3.07 -26.54 -34.76
C ARG A 362 -4.40 -26.95 -35.36
N VAL A 363 -5.05 -26.02 -36.06
CA VAL A 363 -6.13 -26.32 -36.98
C VAL A 363 -5.53 -27.35 -37.92
N ALA A 364 -6.03 -28.57 -37.82
CA ALA A 364 -5.64 -29.67 -38.66
C ALA A 364 -5.89 -29.25 -40.11
N GLN A 365 -4.83 -28.86 -40.81
CA GLN A 365 -4.87 -28.78 -42.26
C GLN A 365 -4.81 -30.22 -42.79
N SER A 366 -5.91 -30.68 -43.35
CA SER A 366 -6.02 -31.91 -44.13
C SER A 366 -7.10 -31.70 -45.20
N PRO A 367 -6.97 -32.28 -46.40
CA PRO A 367 -6.05 -31.89 -47.46
C PRO A 367 -6.84 -31.27 -48.63
N ALA A 368 -6.29 -30.25 -49.29
CA ALA A 368 -6.88 -29.73 -50.52
C ALA A 368 -6.78 -30.81 -51.62
N ARG A 369 -7.93 -31.40 -51.98
CA ARG A 369 -8.06 -32.26 -53.16
C ARG A 369 -7.71 -31.44 -54.41
N HIS A 370 -6.64 -31.82 -55.10
CA HIS A 370 -6.40 -31.38 -56.47
C HIS A 370 -7.59 -31.79 -57.34
N ARG A 371 -8.44 -30.82 -57.71
CA ARG A 371 -9.35 -30.95 -58.85
C ARG A 371 -8.54 -30.61 -60.10
N VAL A 372 -8.22 -31.64 -60.88
CA VAL A 372 -7.76 -31.50 -62.27
C VAL A 372 -8.92 -30.93 -63.09
N PRO A 373 -8.75 -29.83 -63.85
CA PRO A 373 -9.77 -29.37 -64.78
C PRO A 373 -9.80 -30.29 -66.01
N ALA A 374 -10.98 -30.81 -66.32
CA ALA A 374 -11.25 -31.61 -67.51
C ALA A 374 -11.08 -30.77 -68.79
N ARG A 375 -10.45 -31.38 -69.81
CA ARG A 375 -10.30 -30.82 -71.17
C ARG A 375 -11.66 -30.64 -71.84
N PRO A 376 -11.86 -29.58 -72.65
CA PRO A 376 -12.99 -29.50 -73.57
C PRO A 376 -12.75 -30.38 -74.80
N ILE A 377 -13.76 -31.18 -75.16
CA ILE A 377 -13.90 -31.90 -76.42
C ILE A 377 -14.37 -30.88 -77.48
N PRO A 378 -13.74 -30.77 -78.67
CA PRO A 378 -14.32 -30.02 -79.78
C PRO A 378 -15.33 -30.87 -80.55
N ALA A 379 -16.47 -30.25 -80.86
CA ALA A 379 -17.54 -30.82 -81.66
C ALA A 379 -17.14 -30.97 -83.14
N THR A 380 -17.66 -32.02 -83.73
CA THR A 380 -17.61 -32.45 -85.13
C THR A 380 -18.22 -31.44 -86.11
N GLY A 381 -17.61 -31.33 -87.30
CA GLY A 381 -18.18 -30.66 -88.48
C GLY A 381 -17.49 -31.05 -89.79
N THR A 382 -18.00 -32.11 -90.44
CA THR A 382 -18.21 -32.31 -91.90
C THR A 382 -17.24 -31.74 -92.95
N THR A 383 -16.63 -32.58 -93.80
CA THR A 383 -16.95 -32.79 -95.25
C THR A 383 -15.88 -33.63 -96.00
N GLU A 384 -16.38 -34.41 -96.97
CA GLU A 384 -15.86 -35.37 -97.98
C GLU A 384 -14.62 -34.98 -98.83
N PRO A 385 -14.11 -35.85 -99.76
CA PRO A 385 -14.62 -37.16 -100.23
C PRO A 385 -13.73 -38.39 -100.00
#